data_AF-A0A8H9YQX8-F1
#
_entry.id   AF-A0A8H9YQX8-F1
#
_cell.length_a   1.000
_cell.length_b   1.000
_cell.length_c   1.000
_cell.angle_alpha   90.00
_cell.angle_beta   90.00
_cell.angle_gamma   90.00
#
_symmetry.space_group_name_H-M   'P 1'
#
loop_
_entity.id
_entity.type
_entity.pdbx_description
1 polymer ?
#
loop_
_entity_poly.entity_id
_entity_poly.type
_entity_poly.pdbx_seq_one_letter_code
_entity_poly.pdbx_strand_id
1 'polypeptide(L)' 'MKWADRFQIASGVNHARTKNNAPYVITHFRNGDDLVVFKDTQQYFLLYADSDTPDQCYVKDTFTYDILDLPRLHK' A
#
# COMPACT_ATOMS: atom_id res chain seq x y z
N MET A 1 2.20 -6.93 -13.23
CA MET A 1 2.80 -6.48 -11.94
C MET A 1 3.97 -7.38 -11.61
N LYS A 2 5.04 -6.85 -11.00
CA LYS A 2 6.27 -7.61 -10.66
C LYS A 2 6.03 -8.80 -9.71
N TRP A 3 4.89 -8.83 -9.01
CA TRP A 3 4.58 -9.87 -8.02
C TRP A 3 3.78 -11.05 -8.58
N ALA A 4 3.40 -11.02 -9.86
CA ALA A 4 2.54 -12.02 -10.49
C ALA A 4 1.27 -12.27 -9.63
N ASP A 5 1.11 -13.49 -9.14
CA ASP A 5 0.01 -14.03 -8.35
C ASP A 5 0.28 -14.05 -6.82
N ARG A 6 1.31 -13.31 -6.37
CA ARG A 6 1.63 -13.11 -4.95
C ARG A 6 1.06 -11.79 -4.42
N PHE A 7 0.68 -11.78 -3.14
CA PHE A 7 0.27 -10.57 -2.42
C PHE A 7 1.39 -10.07 -1.51
N GLN A 8 1.42 -8.76 -1.26
CA GLN A 8 2.30 -8.16 -0.27
C GLN A 8 1.58 -8.02 1.07
N ILE A 9 2.34 -8.17 2.16
CA ILE A 9 1.84 -8.02 3.52
C ILE A 9 2.38 -6.70 4.06
N ALA A 10 1.47 -5.78 4.39
CA ALA A 10 1.82 -4.52 5.05
C ALA A 10 2.45 -4.81 6.43
N SER A 11 3.56 -4.13 6.73
CA SER A 11 4.31 -4.21 7.99
C SER A 11 4.13 -2.96 8.85
N GLY A 12 3.69 -1.84 8.27
CA GLY A 12 3.47 -0.60 9.00
C GLY A 12 2.95 0.52 8.10
N VAL A 13 2.51 1.61 8.72
CA VAL A 13 2.00 2.80 8.03
C VAL A 13 2.59 4.05 8.67
N ASN A 14 3.12 4.95 7.84
CA ASN A 14 3.64 6.24 8.24
C ASN A 14 2.86 7.37 7.56
N HIS A 15 2.55 8.42 8.32
CA HIS A 15 1.90 9.62 7.82
C HIS A 15 2.92 10.75 7.74
N ALA A 16 2.99 11.41 6.60
CA ALA A 16 3.95 12.48 6.37
C ALA A 16 3.36 13.59 5.50
N ARG A 17 4.15 14.66 5.32
CA ARG A 17 3.78 15.82 4.50
C ARG A 17 4.93 16.22 3.61
N THR A 18 4.63 16.66 2.38
CA THR A 18 5.65 17.19 1.46
C THR A 18 6.17 18.53 1.97
N LYS A 19 7.24 19.04 1.33
CA LYS A 19 7.74 20.40 1.59
C LYS A 19 6.67 21.48 1.40
N ASN A 20 5.71 21.23 0.50
CA ASN A 20 4.58 22.13 0.23
C ASN A 20 3.36 21.81 1.12
N ASN A 21 3.56 21.07 2.22
CA ASN A 21 2.54 20.72 3.21
C ASN A 21 1.42 19.78 2.72
N ALA A 22 1.59 19.14 1.55
CA ALA A 22 0.62 18.18 1.03
C ALA A 22 0.73 16.84 1.80
N PRO A 23 -0.36 16.27 2.33
CA PRO A 23 -0.32 15.03 3.08
C PRO A 23 -0.11 13.82 2.17
N TYR A 24 0.64 12.84 2.66
CA TYR A 24 0.76 11.53 2.03
C TYR A 24 0.94 10.43 3.08
N VAL A 25 0.62 9.21 2.68
CA VAL A 25 0.74 8.01 3.51
C VAL A 25 1.73 7.06 2.87
N ILE A 26 2.63 6.48 3.65
CA ILE A 26 3.53 5.41 3.24
C ILE A 26 3.05 4.13 3.92
N THR A 27 2.73 3.11 3.13
CA THR A 27 2.54 1.74 3.62
C THR A 27 3.83 0.97 3.35
N HIS A 28 4.46 0.49 4.41
CA HIS A 28 5.65 -0.35 4.33
C HIS A 28 5.23 -1.81 4.14
N PHE A 29 5.93 -2.54 3.28
CA PHE A 29 5.73 -3.97 3.10
C PHE A 29 6.89 -4.78 3.69
N ARG A 30 6.61 -6.04 4.07
CA ARG A 30 7.62 -6.94 4.67
C ARG A 30 8.82 -7.24 3.77
N ASN A 31 8.66 -7.13 2.46
CA ASN A 31 9.75 -7.35 1.51
C ASN A 31 10.60 -6.08 1.29
N GLY A 32 10.32 -4.99 2.01
CA GLY A 32 11.06 -3.73 1.92
C GLY A 32 10.51 -2.75 0.88
N ASP A 33 9.49 -3.13 0.11
CA ASP A 33 8.81 -2.21 -0.79
C ASP A 33 7.93 -1.24 0.00
N ASP A 34 7.69 -0.06 -0.58
CA ASP A 34 6.82 0.96 -0.01
C ASP A 34 5.77 1.41 -1.03
N LEU A 35 4.53 1.56 -0.58
CA LEU A 35 3.47 2.24 -1.34
C LEU A 35 3.22 3.63 -0.76
N VAL A 36 3.47 4.65 -1.56
CA VAL A 36 3.20 6.05 -1.25
C VAL A 36 1.87 6.47 -1.88
N VAL A 37 0.97 7.00 -1.07
CA VAL A 37 -0.38 7.42 -1.50
C VAL A 37 -0.63 8.88 -1.15
N PHE A 38 -0.92 9.68 -2.17
CA PHE A 38 -1.48 11.01 -2.04
C PHE A 38 -3.00 10.92 -2.20
N LYS A 39 -3.73 10.87 -1.08
CA LYS A 39 -5.17 10.62 -1.09
C LYS A 39 -5.96 11.70 -1.84
N ASP A 40 -5.53 12.96 -1.71
CA ASP A 40 -6.23 14.11 -2.28
C ASP A 40 -6.17 14.12 -3.82
N THR A 41 -5.06 13.67 -4.40
CA THR A 41 -4.82 13.64 -5.85
C THR A 41 -5.01 12.25 -6.45
N GLN A 42 -5.31 11.25 -5.63
CA GLN A 42 -5.34 9.83 -6.02
C GLN A 42 -4.08 9.41 -6.80
N GLN A 43 -2.92 9.90 -6.36
CA GLN A 43 -1.63 9.50 -6.91
C GLN A 43 -1.02 8.41 -6.05
N TYR A 44 -0.55 7.36 -6.71
CA TYR A 44 0.02 6.19 -6.09
C TYR A 44 1.41 5.97 -6.68
N PHE A 45 2.40 5.78 -5.81
CA PHE A 45 3.76 5.47 -6.22
C PHE A 45 4.24 4.25 -5.46
N LEU A 46 4.79 3.31 -6.19
CA LEU A 46 5.40 2.11 -5.62
C LEU A 46 6.91 2.24 -5.69
N LEU A 47 7.56 2.14 -4.54
CA LEU A 47 9.00 2.17 -4.38
C LEU A 47 9.45 0.74 -4.09
N TYR A 48 10.33 0.21 -4.94
CA TYR A 48 10.89 -1.12 -4.72
C TYR A 48 12.14 -1.04 -3.85
N ALA A 49 12.32 -2.01 -2.96
CA ALA A 49 13.48 -2.05 -2.06
C ALA A 49 14.84 -2.03 -2.80
N ASP A 50 14.86 -2.55 -4.03
CA ASP A 50 16.04 -2.72 -4.89
C ASP A 50 16.08 -1.71 -6.05
N SER A 51 15.27 -0.64 -6.01
CA SER A 51 15.21 0.35 -7.09
C SER A 51 15.07 1.78 -6.60
N ASP A 52 15.89 2.67 -7.15
CA ASP A 52 15.76 4.12 -6.94
C ASP A 52 14.66 4.76 -7.81
N THR A 53 14.03 3.99 -8.71
CA THR A 53 13.00 4.51 -9.62
C THR A 53 11.60 4.19 -9.10
N PRO A 54 10.77 5.20 -8.79
CA PRO A 54 9.38 4.99 -8.42
C PRO A 54 8.53 4.59 -9.63
N ASP A 55 7.66 3.59 -9.44
CA ASP A 55 6.63 3.24 -10.41
C ASP A 55 5.32 3.96 -10.06
N GLN A 56 4.85 4.82 -10.98
CA GLN A 56 3.54 5.45 -10.84
C GLN A 56 2.44 4.41 -11.10
N CYS A 57 1.55 4.28 -10.12
CA CYS A 57 0.44 3.35 -10.13
C CYS A 57 -0.89 4.11 -10.27
N TYR A 58 -1.90 3.39 -10.76
CA TYR A 58 -3.29 3.84 -10.78
C TYR A 58 -4.18 2.72 -10.29
N VAL A 59 -5.32 3.08 -9.71
CA VAL A 59 -6.34 2.10 -9.31
C VAL A 59 -6.97 1.55 -10.57
N LYS A 60 -6.80 0.25 -10.80
CA LYS A 60 -7.45 -0.44 -11.92
C LYS A 60 -8.85 -0.91 -11.53
N ASP A 61 -8.96 -1.59 -10.39
CA ASP A 61 -10.19 -2.18 -9.88
C ASP A 61 -10.19 -2.14 -8.35
N THR A 62 -11.38 -2.15 -7.74
CA THR A 62 -11.56 -2.25 -6.28
C THR A 62 -12.57 -3.34 -6.00
N PHE A 63 -12.23 -4.25 -5.08
CA PHE A 63 -13.10 -5.35 -4.67
C PHE A 63 -13.36 -5.25 -3.18
N THR A 64 -14.63 -5.41 -2.80
CA THR A 64 -15.04 -5.58 -1.41
C THR A 64 -15.38 -7.05 -1.23
N TYR A 65 -14.71 -7.71 -0.29
CA TYR A 65 -15.01 -9.08 0.10
C TYR A 65 -15.96 -9.07 1.29
N ASP A 66 -16.92 -9.99 1.32
CA ASP A 66 -17.75 -10.21 2.50
C ASP A 66 -16.86 -10.63 3.68
N ILE A 67 -17.11 -10.04 4.86
CA ILE A 67 -16.36 -10.37 6.07
C ILE A 67 -16.69 -11.82 6.43
N LEU A 68 -15.69 -12.69 6.36
CA LEU A 68 -15.80 -14.04 6.89
C LEU A 68 -15.64 -13.97 8.42
N ASP A 69 -16.75 -14.08 9.15
CA ASP A 69 -16.70 -14.25 10.61
C ASP A 69 -16.00 -15.57 10.92
N LEU A 70 -14.75 -15.48 11.38
CA LEU A 70 -14.02 -16.66 11.87
C LEU A 70 -14.72 -17.17 13.13
N PRO A 71 -15.12 -18.46 13.20
CA PRO A 71 -15.73 -19.01 14.40
C PRO A 71 -14.77 -18.83 15.57
N ARG A 72 -15.18 -18.05 16.57
CA ARG A 72 -14.44 -17.93 17.83
C ARG A 72 -14.63 -19.24 18.58
N LEU A 73 -13.53 -19.96 18.84
CA LEU A 73 -13.52 -21.04 19.81
C LEU A 73 -13.80 -20.43 21.19
N HIS A 74 -15.06 -20.51 21.63
CA HIS A 74 -15.39 -20.34 23.04
C HIS A 74 -14.81 -21.54 23.79
N LYS A 75 -13.88 -21.28 24.72
CA LYS A 75 -13.39 -22.26 25.68
C LYS A 75 -14.45 -22.57 26.72
#